data_AF-A0A7X2JCM5-F1
#
_entry.id   AF-A0A7X2JCM5-F1
#
_cell.length_a   1.000
_cell.length_b   1.000
_cell.length_c   1.000
_cell.angle_alpha   90.00
_cell.angle_beta   90.00
_cell.angle_gamma   90.00
#
_symmetry.space_group_name_H-M   'P 1'
#
loop_
_entity.id
_entity.type
_entity.pdbx_description
1 polymer ?
#
loop_
_entity_poly.entity_id
_entity_poly.type
_entity_poly.pdbx_seq_one_letter_code
_entity_poly.pdbx_strand_id
1 'polypeptide(L)'
;MTQSNENPPNSNIERASALGSKASVTIEAALAVPVFLFAVLSLVYLLEIQSVRTCIRSAVQSAAKTAAEDTVMLPVVNLVKFRQDIVEAAGAERLDRSILAGGSSGLNLSRTYMSVLTGEIHVSVEYAVRIPLPQFTNMKAKFREEMRIKAWTGYSKRDGNSDGEEIVYITDTALVYHEDYQCTYLQLSVRFVPYSGLSGIRNEDGGRYYRCEKCVHGDAFAGVYITNTGGKYHNSLSCSGLKRTIHAVKKSEVGLKGGCSRCSK
;
A
#
# COMPACT_ATOMS: atom_id res chain seq x y z
N MET A 1 24.26 99.23 -64.92
CA MET A 1 23.05 98.89 -64.14
C MET A 1 23.47 97.91 -63.06
N THR A 2 23.21 98.30 -61.82
CA THR A 2 23.41 97.57 -60.56
C THR A 2 22.42 96.41 -60.41
N GLN A 3 22.87 95.32 -59.79
CA GLN A 3 22.12 94.40 -58.89
C GLN A 3 23.07 93.24 -58.51
N SER A 4 23.72 93.29 -57.35
CA SER A 4 23.27 92.78 -56.03
C SER A 4 23.36 91.25 -55.90
N ASN A 5 24.49 90.84 -55.33
CA ASN A 5 24.68 89.87 -54.24
C ASN A 5 23.46 89.00 -53.86
N GLU A 6 23.64 87.68 -53.81
CA GLU A 6 23.24 86.81 -52.69
C GLU A 6 23.77 85.39 -52.89
N ASN A 7 24.74 84.99 -52.06
CA ASN A 7 25.14 83.59 -51.89
C ASN A 7 24.04 82.86 -51.09
N PRO A 8 23.51 81.71 -51.54
CA PRO A 8 22.65 80.90 -50.69
C PRO A 8 23.49 80.20 -49.60
N PRO A 9 22.94 80.06 -48.38
CA PRO A 9 23.70 79.58 -47.24
C PRO A 9 23.93 78.07 -47.31
N ASN A 10 25.10 77.70 -46.82
CA ASN A 10 25.52 76.33 -46.55
C ASN A 10 24.60 75.71 -45.48
N SER A 11 23.61 74.93 -45.88
CA SER A 11 22.86 74.07 -44.96
C SER A 11 23.38 72.65 -45.07
N ASN A 12 24.39 72.34 -44.26
CA ASN A 12 24.65 70.96 -43.86
C ASN A 12 23.38 70.45 -43.18
N ILE A 13 22.53 69.73 -43.93
CA ILE A 13 21.42 68.99 -43.36
C ILE A 13 22.06 67.80 -42.63
N GLU A 14 22.50 68.05 -41.40
CA GLU A 14 22.70 67.00 -40.43
C GLU A 14 21.36 66.26 -40.31
N ARG A 15 21.33 65.03 -40.84
CA ARG A 15 20.26 64.10 -40.54
C ARG A 15 20.25 63.95 -39.02
N ALA A 16 19.26 64.57 -38.38
CA ALA A 16 18.92 64.27 -37.00
C ALA A 16 18.58 62.79 -36.92
N SER A 17 19.58 61.98 -36.58
CA SER A 17 19.37 60.64 -36.07
C SER A 17 18.53 60.81 -34.81
N ALA A 18 17.22 60.65 -34.95
CA ALA A 18 16.36 60.45 -33.81
C ALA A 18 17.01 59.35 -32.96
N LEU A 19 17.43 59.71 -31.74
CA LEU A 19 17.86 58.80 -30.70
C LEU A 19 16.62 58.02 -30.21
N GLY A 20 15.93 57.37 -31.14
CA GLY A 20 14.85 56.45 -30.85
C GLY A 20 15.46 55.21 -30.24
N SER A 21 14.87 54.76 -29.13
CA SER A 21 15.14 53.48 -28.47
C SER A 21 15.01 52.30 -29.44
N LYS A 22 16.00 52.10 -30.30
CA LYS A 22 16.03 51.04 -31.32
C LYS A 22 16.70 49.76 -30.81
N ALA A 23 17.12 49.75 -29.54
CA ALA A 23 17.79 48.63 -28.88
C ALA A 23 17.05 48.09 -27.64
N SER A 24 15.89 48.63 -27.24
CA SER A 24 15.17 48.09 -26.06
C SER A 24 14.66 46.67 -26.30
N VAL A 25 14.12 46.40 -27.50
CA VAL A 25 13.56 45.08 -27.85
C VAL A 25 14.63 43.97 -27.81
N THR A 26 15.87 44.27 -28.21
CA THR A 26 16.97 43.29 -28.17
C THR A 26 17.50 43.06 -26.76
N ILE A 27 17.58 44.11 -25.93
CA ILE A 27 17.98 44.00 -24.51
C ILE A 27 16.91 43.23 -23.71
N GLU A 28 15.64 43.55 -23.93
CA GLU A 28 14.52 42.84 -23.33
C GLU A 28 14.51 41.37 -23.74
N ALA A 29 14.68 41.06 -25.03
CA ALA A 29 14.77 39.66 -25.49
C ALA A 29 16.01 38.92 -24.92
N ALA A 30 17.16 39.60 -24.82
CA ALA A 30 18.40 39.02 -24.29
C ALA A 30 18.30 38.65 -22.80
N LEU A 31 17.41 39.29 -22.04
CA LEU A 31 17.14 38.95 -20.64
C LEU A 31 15.92 38.02 -20.49
N ALA A 32 14.85 38.26 -21.24
CA ALA A 32 13.60 37.52 -21.13
C ALA A 32 13.76 36.06 -21.55
N VAL A 33 14.49 35.78 -22.64
CA VAL A 33 14.65 34.41 -23.15
C VAL A 33 15.41 33.52 -22.15
N PRO A 34 16.59 33.91 -21.60
CA PRO A 34 17.27 33.10 -20.58
C PRO A 34 16.45 32.88 -19.32
N VAL A 35 15.73 33.89 -18.82
CA VAL A 35 14.88 33.77 -17.63
C VAL A 35 13.72 32.82 -17.89
N PHE A 36 13.07 32.92 -19.04
CA PHE A 36 12.00 32.01 -19.44
C PHE A 36 12.50 30.57 -19.55
N LEU A 37 13.62 30.33 -20.23
CA LEU A 37 14.22 28.99 -20.34
C LEU A 37 14.61 28.44 -18.97
N PHE A 38 15.20 29.26 -18.10
CA PHE A 38 15.51 28.88 -16.72
C PHE A 38 14.26 28.47 -15.93
N ALA A 39 13.15 29.20 -16.09
CA ALA A 39 11.88 28.86 -15.46
C ALA A 39 11.33 27.52 -15.98
N VAL A 40 11.38 27.28 -17.29
CA VAL A 40 10.96 26.00 -17.91
C VAL A 40 11.84 24.84 -17.41
N LEU A 41 13.16 25.01 -17.38
CA LEU A 41 14.09 24.01 -16.84
C LEU A 41 13.84 23.73 -15.37
N SER A 42 13.56 24.77 -14.57
CA SER A 42 13.20 24.63 -13.17
C SER A 42 11.90 23.83 -12.99
N LEU A 43 10.90 24.08 -13.84
CA LEU A 43 9.63 23.33 -13.83
C LEU A 43 9.86 21.85 -14.16
N VAL A 44 10.59 21.55 -15.24
CA VAL A 44 10.93 20.16 -15.63
C VAL A 44 11.67 19.47 -14.48
N TYR A 45 12.61 20.16 -13.84
CA TYR A 45 13.35 19.60 -12.73
C TYR A 45 12.48 19.36 -11.48
N LEU A 46 11.53 20.25 -11.18
CA LEU A 46 10.54 20.02 -10.13
C LEU A 46 9.70 18.78 -10.42
N LEU A 47 9.26 18.59 -11.67
CA LEU A 47 8.51 17.39 -12.08
C LEU A 47 9.34 16.12 -11.92
N GLU A 48 10.63 16.14 -12.26
CA GLU A 48 11.55 15.02 -12.05
C GLU A 48 11.70 14.69 -10.55
N ILE A 49 11.85 15.69 -9.68
CA ILE A 49 11.87 15.48 -8.23
C ILE A 49 10.56 14.81 -7.76
N GLN A 50 9.41 15.30 -8.22
CA GLN A 50 8.12 14.72 -7.85
C GLN A 50 7.94 13.30 -8.41
N SER A 51 8.42 13.03 -9.61
CA SER A 51 8.42 11.69 -10.23
C SER A 51 9.21 10.69 -9.38
N VAL A 52 10.43 11.06 -8.95
CA VAL A 52 11.25 10.24 -8.05
C VAL A 52 10.58 10.06 -6.70
N ARG A 53 10.04 11.13 -6.10
CA ARG A 53 9.31 11.08 -4.83
C ARG A 53 8.13 10.13 -4.86
N THR A 54 7.27 10.25 -5.87
CA THR A 54 6.09 9.40 -6.03
C THR A 54 6.50 7.95 -6.26
N CYS A 55 7.52 7.69 -7.08
CA CYS A 55 8.05 6.36 -7.33
C CYS A 55 8.58 5.69 -6.05
N ILE A 56 9.40 6.42 -5.26
CA ILE A 56 9.89 5.91 -3.97
C ILE A 56 8.72 5.67 -3.01
N ARG A 57 7.79 6.62 -2.88
CA ARG A 57 6.62 6.45 -1.99
C ARG A 57 5.78 5.22 -2.36
N SER A 58 5.47 5.02 -3.64
CA SER A 58 4.69 3.86 -4.07
C SER A 58 5.43 2.54 -3.84
N ALA A 59 6.75 2.50 -4.09
CA ALA A 59 7.56 1.32 -3.85
C ALA A 59 7.66 0.99 -2.36
N VAL A 60 7.83 2.01 -1.51
CA VAL A 60 7.84 1.88 -0.06
C VAL A 60 6.49 1.38 0.45
N GLN A 61 5.37 1.88 -0.07
CA GLN A 61 4.04 1.37 0.30
C GLN A 61 3.88 -0.11 -0.05
N SER A 62 4.33 -0.52 -1.25
CA SER A 62 4.28 -1.92 -1.67
C SER A 62 5.13 -2.82 -0.77
N ALA A 63 6.39 -2.46 -0.54
CA ALA A 63 7.28 -3.20 0.35
C ALA A 63 6.78 -3.22 1.80
N ALA A 64 6.18 -2.12 2.28
CA ALA A 64 5.64 -2.00 3.63
C ALA A 64 4.49 -2.98 3.85
N LYS A 65 3.66 -3.20 2.82
CA LYS A 65 2.59 -4.20 2.86
C LYS A 65 3.18 -5.61 3.02
N THR A 66 4.14 -5.99 2.20
CA THR A 66 4.82 -7.30 2.30
C THR A 66 5.49 -7.49 3.66
N ALA A 67 6.19 -6.47 4.16
CA ALA A 67 6.81 -6.51 5.49
C ALA A 67 5.77 -6.65 6.61
N ALA A 68 4.61 -6.00 6.49
CA ALA A 68 3.52 -6.13 7.45
C ALA A 68 2.93 -7.55 7.49
N GLU A 69 2.89 -8.25 6.35
CA GLU A 69 2.47 -9.66 6.25
C GLU A 69 3.53 -10.61 6.85
N ASP A 70 4.81 -10.39 6.54
CA ASP A 70 5.92 -11.23 7.03
C ASP A 70 6.06 -11.22 8.56
N THR A 71 5.65 -10.11 9.19
CA THR A 71 5.80 -9.92 10.64
C THR A 71 4.91 -10.82 11.49
N VAL A 72 3.98 -11.56 10.87
CA VAL A 72 3.22 -12.63 11.52
C VAL A 72 4.13 -13.74 12.05
N MET A 73 5.21 -14.05 11.33
CA MET A 73 6.14 -15.12 11.72
C MET A 73 7.13 -14.66 12.78
N LEU A 74 7.69 -13.46 12.61
CA LEU A 74 8.63 -12.85 13.55
C LEU A 74 8.35 -11.33 13.62
N PRO A 75 8.17 -10.75 14.83
CA PRO A 75 7.82 -9.34 15.01
C PRO A 75 9.04 -8.42 14.83
N VAL A 76 9.76 -8.59 13.71
CA VAL A 76 10.94 -7.81 13.34
C VAL A 76 10.90 -7.52 11.84
N VAL A 77 11.35 -6.33 11.45
CA VAL A 77 11.47 -5.95 10.04
C VAL A 77 12.88 -6.28 9.58
N ASN A 78 13.00 -7.19 8.62
CA ASN A 78 14.27 -7.46 7.94
C ASN A 78 14.59 -6.31 6.98
N LEU A 79 15.44 -5.38 7.41
CA LEU A 79 15.80 -4.19 6.63
C LEU A 79 16.51 -4.49 5.30
N VAL A 80 17.23 -5.63 5.21
CA VAL A 80 17.91 -6.04 3.97
C VAL A 80 16.88 -6.44 2.92
N LYS A 81 15.96 -7.35 3.30
CA LYS A 81 14.84 -7.76 2.44
C LYS A 81 13.97 -6.56 2.08
N PHE A 82 13.61 -5.75 3.07
CA PHE A 82 12.77 -4.56 2.88
C PHE A 82 13.36 -3.58 1.86
N ARG A 83 14.68 -3.34 1.92
CA ARG A 83 15.38 -2.52 0.92
C ARG A 83 15.31 -3.14 -0.47
N GLN A 84 15.52 -4.45 -0.58
CA GLN A 84 15.46 -5.17 -1.85
C GLN A 84 14.06 -5.05 -2.47
N ASP A 85 13.01 -5.26 -1.69
CA ASP A 85 11.61 -5.15 -2.12
C ASP A 85 11.29 -3.73 -2.65
N ILE A 86 11.84 -2.68 -2.01
CA ILE A 86 11.68 -1.29 -2.49
C ILE A 86 12.38 -1.09 -3.83
N VAL A 87 13.62 -1.56 -3.97
CA VAL A 87 14.40 -1.40 -5.20
C VAL A 87 13.76 -2.18 -6.35
N GLU A 88 13.23 -3.37 -6.08
CA GLU A 88 12.51 -4.19 -7.05
C GLU A 88 11.21 -3.50 -7.49
N ALA A 89 10.39 -3.04 -6.55
CA ALA A 89 9.13 -2.36 -6.84
C ALA A 89 9.32 -1.00 -7.56
N ALA A 90 10.39 -0.26 -7.25
CA ALA A 90 10.72 0.99 -7.93
C ALA A 90 11.41 0.78 -9.30
N GLY A 91 12.03 -0.38 -9.50
CA GLY A 91 12.89 -0.71 -10.64
C GLY A 91 14.31 -0.16 -10.48
N ALA A 92 15.29 -1.05 -10.29
CA ALA A 92 16.69 -0.68 -10.08
C ALA A 92 17.26 0.19 -11.21
N GLU A 93 17.06 -0.21 -12.47
CA GLU A 93 17.54 0.53 -13.64
C GLU A 93 16.95 1.96 -13.68
N ARG A 94 15.66 2.10 -13.36
CA ARG A 94 14.97 3.39 -13.32
C ARG A 94 15.58 4.29 -12.25
N LEU A 95 15.86 3.75 -11.05
CA LEU A 95 16.49 4.51 -9.97
C LEU A 95 17.91 4.94 -10.34
N ASP A 96 18.71 4.04 -10.93
CA ASP A 96 20.10 4.29 -11.29
C ASP A 96 20.26 5.34 -12.40
N ARG A 97 19.28 5.42 -13.31
CA ARG A 97 19.24 6.41 -14.40
C ARG A 97 18.57 7.74 -14.02
N SER A 98 18.02 7.85 -12.81
CA SER A 98 17.29 9.04 -12.36
C SER A 98 18.21 10.11 -11.76
N ILE A 99 17.61 11.21 -11.29
CA ILE A 99 18.30 12.27 -10.54
C ILE A 99 18.68 11.87 -9.11
N LEU A 100 18.37 10.64 -8.69
CA LEU A 100 18.70 10.10 -7.37
C LEU A 100 20.21 9.94 -7.20
N ALA A 101 20.78 10.56 -6.17
CA ALA A 101 22.19 10.45 -5.87
C ALA A 101 22.51 9.05 -5.33
N GLY A 102 23.30 8.29 -6.09
CA GLY A 102 23.67 6.92 -5.74
C GLY A 102 22.68 5.86 -6.23
N GLY A 103 21.67 6.26 -7.03
CA GLY A 103 20.72 5.33 -7.64
C GLY A 103 20.00 4.46 -6.62
N SER A 104 19.78 3.19 -6.97
CA SER A 104 19.23 2.14 -6.12
C SER A 104 20.00 1.95 -4.79
N SER A 105 21.31 2.23 -4.79
CA SER A 105 22.15 2.17 -3.59
C SER A 105 22.03 3.42 -2.69
N GLY A 106 21.43 4.51 -3.18
CA GLY A 106 21.32 5.79 -2.48
C GLY A 106 20.24 5.88 -1.40
N LEU A 107 19.39 4.85 -1.25
CA LEU A 107 18.33 4.81 -0.23
C LEU A 107 18.92 4.46 1.14
N ASN A 108 18.55 5.17 2.19
CA ASN A 108 18.93 4.86 3.57
C ASN A 108 17.68 4.58 4.42
N LEU A 109 17.64 3.41 5.03
CA LEU A 109 16.50 2.92 5.81
C LEU A 109 16.85 2.65 7.28
N SER A 110 18.01 3.12 7.76
CA SER A 110 18.51 2.81 9.11
C SER A 110 17.59 3.30 10.24
N ARG A 111 16.69 4.24 9.95
CA ARG A 111 15.68 4.77 10.89
C ARG A 111 14.36 4.00 10.86
N THR A 112 14.23 2.98 10.01
CA THR A 112 13.04 2.14 9.95
C THR A 112 13.07 1.12 11.08
N TYR A 113 11.98 1.00 11.82
CA TYR A 113 11.86 0.05 12.93
C TYR A 113 10.42 -0.42 13.11
N MET A 114 10.25 -1.54 13.80
CA MET A 114 8.95 -2.01 14.28
C MET A 114 8.82 -1.72 15.78
N SER A 115 7.70 -1.12 16.16
CA SER A 115 7.30 -0.98 17.56
C SER A 115 6.53 -2.22 17.97
N VAL A 116 7.14 -3.06 18.82
CA VAL A 116 6.51 -4.29 19.34
C VAL A 116 5.25 -3.96 20.16
N LEU A 117 5.24 -2.81 20.83
CA LEU A 117 4.15 -2.37 21.69
C LEU A 117 2.92 -1.92 20.87
N THR A 118 3.11 -1.19 19.77
CA THR A 118 2.00 -0.77 18.88
C THR A 118 1.70 -1.81 17.81
N GLY A 119 2.61 -2.73 17.50
CA GLY A 119 2.52 -3.57 16.31
C GLY A 119 2.57 -2.76 15.02
N GLU A 120 3.22 -1.59 15.04
CA GLU A 120 3.35 -0.72 13.87
C GLU A 120 4.79 -0.72 13.36
N ILE A 121 4.93 -0.71 12.04
CA ILE A 121 6.20 -0.47 11.37
C ILE A 121 6.28 1.02 11.07
N HIS A 122 7.29 1.68 11.64
CA HIS A 122 7.66 3.04 11.34
C HIS A 122 8.72 3.01 10.24
N VAL A 123 8.32 3.37 9.03
CA VAL A 123 9.21 3.41 7.87
C VAL A 123 9.76 4.82 7.71
N SER A 124 11.08 4.92 7.53
CA SER A 124 11.78 6.15 7.23
C SER A 124 12.82 5.87 6.15
N VAL A 125 12.65 6.51 4.99
CA VAL A 125 13.55 6.40 3.84
C VAL A 125 14.17 7.76 3.56
N GLU A 126 15.48 7.85 3.76
CA GLU A 126 16.28 9.03 3.46
C GLU A 126 17.05 8.83 2.15
N TYR A 127 17.07 9.85 1.30
CA TYR A 127 17.83 9.87 0.07
C TYR A 127 18.19 11.29 -0.32
N ALA A 128 19.01 11.44 -1.36
CA ALA A 128 19.35 12.75 -1.89
C ALA A 128 19.20 12.77 -3.40
N VAL A 129 18.82 13.91 -3.97
CA VAL A 129 18.76 14.12 -5.43
C VAL A 129 19.82 15.13 -5.86
N ARG A 130 20.34 14.97 -7.07
CA ARG A 130 21.37 15.83 -7.67
C ARG A 130 20.71 17.07 -8.26
N ILE A 131 21.06 18.25 -7.78
CA ILE A 131 20.54 19.52 -8.28
C ILE A 131 21.25 19.88 -9.59
N PRO A 132 20.54 20.35 -10.65
CA PRO A 132 21.09 20.64 -11.96
C PRO A 132 21.75 22.03 -11.96
N LEU A 133 22.67 22.24 -11.01
CA LEU A 133 23.55 23.40 -10.99
C LEU A 133 24.85 23.06 -11.73
N PRO A 134 25.56 24.08 -12.27
CA PRO A 134 26.83 23.88 -12.95
C PRO A 134 27.78 22.99 -12.14
N GLN A 135 28.52 22.12 -12.85
CA GLN A 135 29.26 20.96 -12.31
C GLN A 135 30.25 21.25 -11.16
N PHE A 136 30.58 22.51 -10.89
CA PHE A 136 31.50 22.91 -9.83
C PHE A 136 30.92 22.78 -8.41
N THR A 137 29.60 22.63 -8.24
CA THR A 137 28.99 22.71 -6.90
C THR A 137 28.53 21.38 -6.30
N ASN A 138 28.43 20.27 -7.06
CA ASN A 138 28.04 18.93 -6.57
C ASN A 138 26.90 18.94 -5.51
N MET A 139 25.94 19.87 -5.65
CA MET A 139 24.92 20.09 -4.63
C MET A 139 23.87 18.98 -4.65
N LYS A 140 23.50 18.51 -3.46
CA LYS A 140 22.50 17.46 -3.26
C LYS A 140 21.42 17.98 -2.32
N ALA A 141 20.16 17.87 -2.75
CA ALA A 141 19.02 18.13 -1.88
C ALA A 141 18.64 16.83 -1.17
N LYS A 142 18.60 16.85 0.17
CA LYS A 142 18.21 15.69 0.99
C LYS A 142 16.70 15.65 1.15
N PHE A 143 16.15 14.45 1.03
CA PHE A 143 14.74 14.16 1.16
C PHE A 143 14.54 13.02 2.15
N ARG A 144 13.42 13.07 2.87
CA ARG A 144 12.98 12.00 3.75
C ARG A 144 11.50 11.74 3.51
N GLU A 145 11.16 10.46 3.38
CA GLU A 145 9.79 9.98 3.35
C GLU A 145 9.53 9.13 4.59
N GLU A 146 8.44 9.43 5.30
CA GLU A 146 8.05 8.73 6.52
C GLU A 146 6.62 8.19 6.34
N MET A 147 6.40 6.95 6.77
CA MET A 147 5.06 6.36 6.84
C MET A 147 4.95 5.39 8.01
N ARG A 148 3.72 5.09 8.41
CA ARG A 148 3.41 4.07 9.41
C ARG A 148 2.46 3.06 8.80
N ILE A 149 2.72 1.78 9.04
CA ILE A 149 1.82 0.70 8.67
C ILE A 149 1.63 -0.25 9.85
N LYS A 150 0.40 -0.72 10.03
CA LYS A 150 0.08 -1.71 11.06
C LYS A 150 0.48 -3.10 10.55
N ALA A 151 1.24 -3.83 11.37
CA ALA A 151 1.56 -5.24 11.14
C ALA A 151 0.30 -6.09 11.20
N TRP A 152 0.28 -7.23 10.51
CA TRP A 152 -0.85 -8.18 10.52
C TRP A 152 -0.89 -9.02 11.81
N THR A 153 -0.64 -8.41 12.96
CA THR A 153 -0.58 -9.05 14.27
C THR A 153 -1.93 -9.02 15.02
N GLY A 154 -3.02 -8.75 14.31
CA GLY A 154 -4.36 -8.57 14.90
C GLY A 154 -4.55 -7.24 15.62
N TYR A 155 -5.75 -7.04 16.20
CA TYR A 155 -6.08 -5.87 17.00
C TYR A 155 -5.54 -6.03 18.42
N SER A 156 -4.58 -5.18 18.80
CA SER A 156 -4.22 -5.02 20.21
C SER A 156 -5.23 -4.06 20.88
N LYS A 157 -5.80 -4.47 22.01
CA LYS A 157 -6.63 -3.62 22.89
C LYS A 157 -5.76 -2.48 23.41
N ARG A 158 -5.68 -1.37 22.66
CA ARG A 158 -4.81 -0.25 23.01
C ARG A 158 -5.52 1.10 23.07
N ASP A 159 -6.83 1.05 23.19
CA ASP A 159 -7.59 2.14 23.78
C ASP A 159 -8.04 1.67 25.15
N GLY A 160 -7.64 2.40 26.19
CA GLY A 160 -8.02 2.19 27.57
C GLY A 160 -9.50 2.46 27.82
N ASN A 161 -10.40 1.91 27.01
CA ASN A 161 -11.76 1.68 27.42
C ASN A 161 -11.77 0.33 28.13
N SER A 162 -11.79 0.40 29.45
CA SER A 162 -11.98 -0.72 30.37
C SER A 162 -13.39 -1.32 30.29
N ASP A 163 -13.98 -1.38 29.10
CA ASP A 163 -15.04 -2.34 28.84
C ASP A 163 -14.31 -3.64 28.50
N GLY A 164 -13.83 -4.31 29.55
CA GLY A 164 -13.33 -5.67 29.54
C GLY A 164 -14.43 -6.67 29.21
N GLU A 165 -15.32 -6.33 28.27
CA GLU A 165 -16.34 -7.22 27.80
C GLU A 165 -15.66 -8.24 26.89
N GLU A 166 -15.66 -9.47 27.38
CA GLU A 166 -15.17 -10.64 26.68
C GLU A 166 -15.89 -10.73 25.32
N ILE A 167 -15.11 -10.77 24.23
CA ILE A 167 -15.67 -10.97 22.90
C ILE A 167 -15.88 -12.46 22.74
N VAL A 168 -17.09 -12.84 22.35
CA VAL A 168 -17.44 -14.22 22.04
C VAL A 168 -18.04 -14.32 20.66
N TYR A 169 -18.00 -15.52 20.10
CA TYR A 169 -18.41 -15.81 18.74
C TYR A 169 -19.75 -16.53 18.74
N ILE A 170 -20.69 -16.01 17.95
CA ILE A 170 -22.00 -16.61 17.73
C ILE A 170 -22.22 -16.86 16.24
N THR A 171 -23.15 -17.74 15.91
CA THR A 171 -23.59 -17.96 14.52
C THR A 171 -25.04 -17.50 14.36
N ASP A 172 -25.48 -17.27 13.12
CA ASP A 172 -26.85 -16.78 12.80
C ASP A 172 -27.96 -17.57 13.52
N THR A 173 -27.75 -18.87 13.74
CA THR A 173 -28.70 -19.78 14.40
C THR A 173 -28.19 -20.31 15.75
N ALA A 174 -27.24 -19.61 16.39
CA ALA A 174 -26.55 -20.13 17.57
C ALA A 174 -27.44 -20.20 18.82
N LEU A 175 -27.49 -21.40 19.41
CA LEU A 175 -28.03 -21.65 20.75
C LEU A 175 -26.99 -21.39 21.85
N VAL A 176 -25.70 -21.38 21.49
CA VAL A 176 -24.57 -21.25 22.39
C VAL A 176 -23.57 -20.22 21.87
N TYR A 177 -22.82 -19.59 22.76
CA TYR A 177 -21.67 -18.75 22.39
C TYR A 177 -20.37 -19.54 22.48
N HIS A 178 -19.35 -19.07 21.77
CA HIS A 178 -18.02 -19.68 21.74
C HIS A 178 -16.97 -18.66 22.19
N GLU A 179 -16.08 -19.03 23.10
CA GLU A 179 -14.96 -18.16 23.51
C GLU A 179 -13.75 -18.31 22.58
N ASP A 180 -13.62 -19.47 21.91
CA ASP A 180 -12.56 -19.73 20.93
C ASP A 180 -13.12 -19.72 19.50
N TYR A 181 -12.57 -18.85 18.64
CA TYR A 181 -12.90 -18.78 17.21
C TYR A 181 -12.51 -20.05 16.45
N GLN A 182 -11.47 -20.76 16.92
CA GLN A 182 -10.98 -21.99 16.32
C GLN A 182 -11.76 -23.24 16.80
N CYS A 183 -12.84 -23.05 17.56
CA CYS A 183 -13.69 -24.15 17.99
C CYS A 183 -14.17 -24.98 16.78
N THR A 184 -14.05 -26.31 16.87
CA THR A 184 -14.45 -27.25 15.81
C THR A 184 -15.94 -27.22 15.44
N TYR A 185 -16.79 -26.63 16.28
CA TYR A 185 -18.19 -26.37 15.94
C TYR A 185 -18.41 -25.10 15.10
N LEU A 186 -17.46 -24.16 15.12
CA LEU A 186 -17.42 -22.98 14.26
C LEU A 186 -16.64 -23.27 12.98
N GLN A 187 -15.42 -23.80 13.11
CA GLN A 187 -14.55 -24.15 12.00
C GLN A 187 -14.62 -25.65 11.72
N LEU A 188 -15.51 -26.01 10.81
CA LEU A 188 -15.65 -27.39 10.36
C LEU A 188 -14.45 -27.81 9.51
N SER A 189 -13.83 -28.94 9.86
CA SER A 189 -12.80 -29.58 9.02
C SER A 189 -13.46 -30.29 7.84
N VAL A 190 -13.72 -29.56 6.76
CA VAL A 190 -14.36 -30.09 5.54
C VAL A 190 -13.31 -30.71 4.62
N ARG A 191 -13.57 -31.93 4.15
CA ARG A 191 -12.75 -32.60 3.13
C ARG A 191 -13.62 -33.20 2.04
N PHE A 192 -13.07 -33.26 0.82
CA PHE A 192 -13.71 -33.88 -0.33
C PHE A 192 -13.27 -35.34 -0.47
N VAL A 193 -14.22 -36.25 -0.66
CA VAL A 193 -13.96 -37.68 -0.80
C VAL A 193 -14.76 -38.29 -1.96
N PRO A 194 -14.21 -39.29 -2.68
CA PRO A 194 -14.99 -40.06 -3.65
C PRO A 194 -16.15 -40.78 -2.98
N TYR A 195 -17.35 -40.71 -3.55
CA TYR A 195 -18.54 -41.34 -2.97
C TYR A 195 -18.41 -42.87 -2.87
N SER A 196 -17.73 -43.49 -3.84
CA SER A 196 -17.44 -44.92 -3.87
C SER A 196 -16.67 -45.41 -2.62
N GLY A 197 -15.86 -44.55 -2.01
CA GLY A 197 -15.09 -44.86 -0.80
C GLY A 197 -15.77 -44.49 0.51
N LEU A 198 -16.92 -43.79 0.46
CA LEU A 198 -17.55 -43.22 1.66
C LEU A 198 -17.99 -44.29 2.68
N SER A 199 -18.42 -45.46 2.21
CA SER A 199 -18.88 -46.58 3.05
C SER A 199 -17.78 -47.12 3.99
N GLY A 200 -16.50 -46.94 3.64
CA GLY A 200 -15.35 -47.33 4.45
C GLY A 200 -14.87 -46.26 5.44
N ILE A 201 -15.36 -45.02 5.31
CA ILE A 201 -14.91 -43.89 6.14
C ILE A 201 -15.85 -43.73 7.33
N ARG A 202 -15.28 -43.47 8.52
CA ARG A 202 -16.03 -43.12 9.74
C ARG A 202 -15.66 -41.72 10.20
N ASN A 203 -16.58 -41.08 10.89
CA ASN A 203 -16.30 -39.83 11.60
C ASN A 203 -15.49 -40.12 12.88
N GLU A 204 -15.01 -39.08 13.57
CA GLU A 204 -14.20 -39.22 14.79
C GLU A 204 -14.92 -39.99 15.91
N ASP A 205 -16.26 -39.94 15.94
CA ASP A 205 -17.09 -40.68 16.88
C ASP A 205 -17.42 -42.12 16.43
N GLY A 206 -16.81 -42.60 15.33
CA GLY A 206 -17.02 -43.95 14.78
C GLY A 206 -18.32 -44.15 13.99
N GLY A 207 -19.08 -43.08 13.76
CA GLY A 207 -20.33 -43.06 13.00
C GLY A 207 -20.16 -43.07 11.47
N ARG A 208 -21.23 -43.47 10.77
CA ARG A 208 -21.32 -43.44 9.29
C ARG A 208 -21.87 -42.10 8.80
N TYR A 209 -21.54 -41.75 7.56
CA TYR A 209 -22.07 -40.55 6.89
C TYR A 209 -23.36 -40.84 6.14
N TYR A 210 -24.40 -40.05 6.42
CA TYR A 210 -25.72 -40.11 5.78
C TYR A 210 -25.94 -38.94 4.83
N ARG A 211 -26.94 -39.02 3.96
CA ARG A 211 -27.23 -37.95 3.00
C ARG A 211 -27.67 -36.66 3.68
N CYS A 212 -27.18 -35.51 3.23
CA CYS A 212 -27.70 -34.22 3.68
C CYS A 212 -29.03 -33.88 2.99
N GLU A 213 -30.09 -33.71 3.78
CA GLU A 213 -31.44 -33.33 3.31
C GLU A 213 -31.49 -31.99 2.55
N LYS A 214 -30.54 -31.08 2.81
CA LYS A 214 -30.57 -29.71 2.28
C LYS A 214 -29.89 -29.52 0.93
N CYS A 215 -28.96 -30.40 0.56
CA CYS A 215 -28.14 -30.23 -0.65
C CYS A 215 -27.99 -31.49 -1.48
N VAL A 216 -28.47 -32.64 -1.01
CA VAL A 216 -28.45 -33.89 -1.76
C VAL A 216 -29.87 -34.18 -2.24
N HIS A 217 -30.25 -33.60 -3.36
CA HIS A 217 -31.50 -33.87 -4.07
C HIS A 217 -31.21 -34.87 -5.20
N GLY A 218 -31.75 -36.09 -5.10
CA GLY A 218 -31.42 -37.18 -6.03
C GLY A 218 -30.16 -37.97 -5.63
N ASP A 219 -29.35 -38.36 -6.61
CA ASP A 219 -28.16 -39.17 -6.44
C ASP A 219 -26.97 -38.38 -5.87
N ALA A 220 -26.05 -39.10 -5.22
CA ALA A 220 -24.78 -38.53 -4.81
C ALA A 220 -23.89 -38.24 -6.02
N PHE A 221 -23.13 -37.16 -5.97
CA PHE A 221 -22.11 -36.89 -6.99
C PHE A 221 -20.92 -37.83 -6.84
N ALA A 222 -20.09 -37.90 -7.88
CA ALA A 222 -18.89 -38.75 -7.90
C ALA A 222 -17.95 -38.49 -6.70
N GLY A 223 -17.95 -37.26 -6.17
CA GLY A 223 -17.37 -36.94 -4.87
C GLY A 223 -18.25 -36.01 -4.05
N VAL A 224 -18.10 -36.14 -2.73
CA VAL A 224 -18.93 -35.49 -1.72
C VAL A 224 -18.06 -34.84 -0.64
N TYR A 225 -18.60 -33.84 0.04
CA TYR A 225 -17.96 -33.16 1.15
C TYR A 225 -18.42 -33.76 2.47
N ILE A 226 -17.47 -34.10 3.34
CA ILE A 226 -17.72 -34.59 4.69
C ILE A 226 -16.92 -33.77 5.71
N THR A 227 -17.36 -33.78 6.96
CA THR A 227 -16.61 -33.20 8.08
C THR A 227 -16.12 -34.31 9.01
N ASN A 228 -15.04 -34.05 9.75
CA ASN A 228 -14.48 -35.07 10.66
C ASN A 228 -15.44 -35.44 11.81
N THR A 229 -16.23 -34.50 12.30
CA THR A 229 -17.16 -34.69 13.42
C THR A 229 -18.63 -34.81 13.00
N GLY A 230 -18.97 -34.43 11.77
CA GLY A 230 -20.35 -34.52 11.28
C GLY A 230 -20.73 -35.92 10.83
N GLY A 231 -22.03 -36.21 10.82
CA GLY A 231 -22.59 -37.49 10.35
C GLY A 231 -23.27 -37.39 8.99
N LYS A 232 -23.12 -36.30 8.24
CA LYS A 232 -23.76 -36.10 6.93
C LYS A 232 -22.73 -35.77 5.85
N TYR A 233 -22.99 -36.23 4.62
CA TYR A 233 -22.25 -35.85 3.42
C TYR A 233 -23.04 -34.82 2.59
N HIS A 234 -22.33 -33.96 1.88
CA HIS A 234 -22.87 -32.81 1.18
C HIS A 234 -22.38 -32.74 -0.28
N ASN A 235 -23.22 -32.29 -1.21
CA ASN A 235 -22.83 -32.08 -2.61
C ASN A 235 -22.31 -30.65 -2.89
N SER A 236 -22.45 -29.72 -1.94
CA SER A 236 -22.02 -28.33 -2.10
C SER A 236 -21.42 -27.76 -0.82
N LEU A 237 -20.31 -27.03 -0.95
CA LEU A 237 -19.70 -26.23 0.11
C LEU A 237 -20.58 -25.04 0.54
N SER A 238 -21.50 -24.59 -0.31
CA SER A 238 -22.44 -23.52 0.02
C SER A 238 -23.67 -24.01 0.79
N CYS A 239 -23.77 -25.31 1.09
CA CYS A 239 -24.85 -25.86 1.89
C CYS A 239 -24.91 -25.19 3.27
N SER A 240 -26.09 -24.74 3.70
CA SER A 240 -26.29 -24.14 5.03
C SER A 240 -26.04 -25.11 6.20
N GLY A 241 -25.87 -26.40 5.93
CA GLY A 241 -25.39 -27.38 6.91
C GLY A 241 -23.87 -27.38 7.11
N LEU A 242 -23.10 -26.82 6.17
CA LEU A 242 -21.64 -26.67 6.22
C LEU A 242 -21.22 -25.21 6.44
N LYS A 243 -21.92 -24.26 5.82
CA LYS A 243 -21.62 -22.84 5.97
C LYS A 243 -22.00 -22.38 7.39
N ARG A 244 -21.06 -21.72 8.07
CA ARG A 244 -21.30 -21.00 9.32
C ARG A 244 -20.98 -19.53 9.09
N THR A 245 -21.98 -18.65 9.20
CA THR A 245 -21.73 -17.21 9.35
C THR A 245 -21.41 -16.98 10.82
N ILE A 246 -20.23 -16.44 11.11
CA ILE A 246 -19.75 -16.21 12.48
C ILE A 246 -19.70 -14.71 12.72
N HIS A 247 -20.29 -14.27 13.83
CA HIS A 247 -20.27 -12.89 14.30
C HIS A 247 -19.49 -12.81 15.59
N ALA A 248 -18.61 -11.81 15.70
CA ALA A 248 -17.96 -11.44 16.95
C ALA A 248 -18.84 -10.42 17.67
N VAL A 249 -19.30 -10.76 18.86
CA VAL A 249 -20.18 -9.92 19.69
C VAL A 249 -19.62 -9.80 21.10
N LYS A 250 -20.04 -8.78 21.83
CA LYS A 250 -19.69 -8.67 23.24
C LYS A 250 -20.48 -9.71 24.05
N LYS A 251 -19.89 -10.33 25.08
CA LYS A 251 -20.57 -11.35 25.91
C LYS A 251 -21.83 -10.82 26.59
N SER A 252 -21.88 -9.52 26.87
CA SER A 252 -23.07 -8.79 27.35
C SER A 252 -24.25 -8.82 26.35
N GLU A 253 -23.98 -8.87 25.05
CA GLU A 253 -24.97 -8.84 23.96
C GLU A 253 -25.52 -10.25 23.61
N VAL A 254 -24.92 -11.30 24.14
CA VAL A 254 -25.25 -12.71 23.82
C VAL A 254 -26.61 -13.13 24.38
N GLY A 255 -27.09 -12.42 25.42
CA GLY A 255 -28.32 -12.73 26.14
C GLY A 255 -28.18 -14.01 26.99
N LEU A 256 -29.23 -14.84 27.02
CA LEU A 256 -29.31 -16.06 27.84
C LEU A 256 -28.67 -17.32 27.17
N LYS A 257 -27.81 -17.17 26.17
CA LYS A 257 -27.20 -18.35 25.51
C LYS A 257 -26.12 -18.94 26.41
N GLY A 258 -26.09 -20.27 26.51
CA GLY A 258 -25.06 -20.98 27.26
C GLY A 258 -23.71 -20.98 26.54
N GLY A 259 -22.63 -21.22 27.29
CA GLY A 259 -21.31 -21.44 26.72
C GLY A 259 -21.24 -22.77 25.97
N CYS A 260 -20.45 -22.80 24.90
CA CYS A 260 -20.21 -24.01 24.14
C CYS A 260 -19.45 -25.04 24.98
N SER A 261 -19.95 -26.28 25.04
CA SER A 261 -19.34 -27.38 25.81
C SER A 261 -17.90 -27.74 25.42
N ARG A 262 -17.42 -27.34 24.24
CA ARG A 262 -16.05 -27.63 23.77
C ARG A 262 -15.05 -26.52 24.04
N CYS A 263 -15.48 -25.26 24.03
CA CYS A 263 -14.57 -24.11 24.09
C CYS A 263 -14.89 -23.10 25.18
N SER A 264 -16.01 -23.25 25.89
CA SER A 264 -16.36 -22.44 27.05
C SER A 264 -16.29 -23.33 28.28
N LYS A 265 -15.39 -22.99 29.21
CA LYS A 265 -15.21 -23.70 30.49
C LYS A 265 -15.88 -22.94 31.61
#